data_AF-A0A380SZ67-F1
#
_entry.id   AF-A0A380SZ67-F1
#
_cell.length_a   1.000
_cell.length_b   1.000
_cell.length_c   1.000
_cell.angle_alpha   90.00
_cell.angle_beta   90.00
_cell.angle_gamma   90.00
#
_symmetry.space_group_name_H-M   'P 1'
#
loop_
_entity.id
_entity.type
_entity.pdbx_description
1 polymer ?
#
loop_
_entity_poly.entity_id
_entity_poly.type
_entity_poly.pdbx_seq_one_letter_code
_entity_poly.pdbx_strand_id
1 'polypeptide(L)'
;MLDDQQLLPFDSRHSPSPNQQQAERHELLLFGHLLAGLPRAGFGSHGYLRLADLCRQALGWRGGVDAIISAQPLPERRRYLAWSRRALREEDLFSIRPIHSCAASLCEGLSELRRRYLEQLYGQVQGVSSTPIGDYCAPAMRFITIDDLVHDPEVPHDERLNRFLGCRFDEQYFACDRSGTANPLLLAHLRGLHAQFIENSDYREGVDAHLRQARQQMQRKGLPRALQNRVLGRWQNAEQLQQRRTQADEFALQAYGLSEAQLVCQLFAPFVSRGMRLEIFLRRCHPGMLVALPYLHKALQQLPAPEPVVQWMVDISGLSLPLLQMLYQREPQICARPRSLLARIQGRGADLRHLRLPPTAWSWLMAEQPGWR
;
A
#
# COMPACT_ATOMS: atom_id res chain seq x y z
N MET A 1 11.41 12.35 12.04
CA MET A 1 10.58 11.23 11.54
C MET A 1 9.15 11.37 12.05
N LEU A 2 8.17 10.66 11.48
CA LEU A 2 6.78 10.66 11.94
C LEU A 2 6.40 9.25 12.39
N ASP A 3 6.00 9.10 13.65
CA ASP A 3 5.59 7.83 14.25
C ASP A 3 4.34 8.04 15.11
N ASP A 4 3.27 7.29 14.86
CA ASP A 4 1.96 7.41 15.52
C ASP A 4 1.46 8.86 15.59
N GLN A 5 1.54 9.57 14.47
CA GLN A 5 1.22 11.00 14.33
C GLN A 5 2.10 11.97 15.15
N GLN A 6 3.16 11.48 15.80
CA GLN A 6 4.13 12.29 16.55
C GLN A 6 5.41 12.54 15.74
N LEU A 7 5.88 13.78 15.79
CA LEU A 7 7.15 14.17 15.17
C LEU A 7 8.30 13.91 16.14
N LEU A 8 9.22 13.04 15.72
CA LEU A 8 10.42 12.67 16.47
C LEU A 8 11.68 13.14 15.73
N PRO A 9 12.85 13.26 16.40
CA PRO A 9 14.15 13.45 15.73
C PRO A 9 14.39 12.41 14.62
N PHE A 10 15.24 12.67 13.64
CA PHE A 10 15.52 11.68 12.60
C PHE A 10 16.49 10.60 13.12
N ASP A 11 16.15 9.33 12.90
CA ASP A 11 17.00 8.16 13.12
C ASP A 11 16.68 7.15 12.02
N SER A 12 17.71 6.77 11.25
CA SER A 12 17.58 5.83 10.14
C SER A 12 17.33 4.38 10.59
N ARG A 13 17.54 4.07 11.87
CA ARG A 13 17.36 2.73 12.45
C ARG A 13 16.09 2.61 13.28
N HIS A 14 15.26 3.65 13.29
CA HIS A 14 14.02 3.65 14.06
C HIS A 14 13.04 2.63 13.49
N SER A 15 12.62 1.69 14.33
CA SER A 15 11.50 0.80 14.03
C SER A 15 10.17 1.49 14.35
N PRO A 16 9.14 1.38 13.50
CA PRO A 16 7.83 1.94 13.79
C PRO A 16 7.29 1.48 15.15
N SER A 17 6.63 2.37 15.89
CA SER A 17 5.95 2.00 17.13
C SER A 17 4.86 0.94 16.88
N PRO A 18 4.49 0.14 17.90
CA PRO A 18 3.40 -0.83 17.77
C PRO A 18 2.07 -0.21 17.32
N ASN A 19 1.78 1.02 17.74
CA ASN A 19 0.58 1.74 17.32
C ASN A 19 0.61 2.11 15.83
N GLN A 20 1.73 2.66 15.36
CA GLN A 20 1.93 2.98 13.95
C GLN A 20 1.85 1.73 13.09
N GLN A 21 2.51 0.64 13.52
CA GLN A 21 2.44 -0.64 12.85
C GLN A 21 0.99 -1.17 12.77
N GLN A 22 0.24 -1.10 13.87
CA GLN A 22 -1.16 -1.52 13.90
C GLN A 22 -2.06 -0.64 13.00
N ALA A 23 -1.81 0.66 12.96
CA ALA A 23 -2.55 1.58 12.08
C ALA A 23 -2.30 1.27 10.60
N GLU A 24 -1.04 1.09 10.20
CA GLU A 24 -0.67 0.71 8.83
C GLU A 24 -1.23 -0.66 8.46
N ARG A 25 -1.15 -1.62 9.37
CA ARG A 25 -1.72 -2.96 9.23
C ARG A 25 -3.22 -2.91 8.93
N HIS A 26 -3.99 -2.21 9.76
CA HIS A 26 -5.43 -2.05 9.53
C HIS A 26 -5.74 -1.36 8.21
N GLU A 27 -4.99 -0.30 7.88
CA GLU A 27 -5.18 0.43 6.63
C GLU A 27 -4.99 -0.49 5.43
N LEU A 28 -3.90 -1.24 5.39
CA LEU A 28 -3.58 -2.16 4.31
C LEU A 28 -4.66 -3.25 4.18
N LEU A 29 -5.02 -3.91 5.28
CA LEU A 29 -6.02 -4.99 5.29
C LEU A 29 -7.38 -4.50 4.79
N LEU A 30 -7.95 -3.45 5.40
CA LEU A 30 -9.23 -2.87 5.00
C LEU A 30 -9.24 -2.48 3.52
N PHE A 31 -8.16 -1.86 3.08
CA PHE A 31 -8.04 -1.40 1.72
C PHE A 31 -8.01 -2.55 0.70
N GLY A 32 -7.30 -3.64 0.99
CA GLY A 32 -7.32 -4.81 0.11
C GLY A 32 -8.69 -5.49 0.05
N HIS A 33 -9.42 -5.54 1.17
CA HIS A 33 -10.79 -6.02 1.20
C HIS A 33 -11.72 -5.18 0.32
N LEU A 34 -11.71 -3.86 0.53
CA LEU A 34 -12.56 -2.90 -0.19
C LEU A 34 -12.22 -2.78 -1.67
N LEU A 35 -11.04 -3.21 -2.09
CA LEU A 35 -10.63 -3.26 -3.50
C LEU A 35 -10.61 -4.67 -4.06
N ALA A 36 -11.53 -5.51 -3.58
CA ALA A 36 -11.79 -6.83 -4.15
C ALA A 36 -10.56 -7.75 -4.21
N GLY A 37 -9.61 -7.61 -3.28
CA GLY A 37 -8.46 -8.48 -3.19
C GLY A 37 -7.25 -8.05 -4.00
N LEU A 38 -7.03 -6.72 -4.09
CA LEU A 38 -5.89 -6.12 -4.77
C LEU A 38 -4.91 -5.46 -3.79
N PRO A 39 -4.28 -6.24 -2.88
CA PRO A 39 -3.40 -5.72 -1.85
C PRO A 39 -2.18 -4.98 -2.43
N ARG A 40 -1.65 -5.45 -3.57
CA ARG A 40 -0.43 -4.90 -4.21
C ARG A 40 -0.49 -3.41 -4.45
N ALA A 41 -1.66 -2.90 -4.84
CA ALA A 41 -1.78 -1.48 -5.13
C ALA A 41 -2.04 -0.64 -3.87
N GLY A 42 -2.33 -1.26 -2.72
CA GLY A 42 -2.33 -0.62 -1.41
C GLY A 42 -0.93 -0.29 -0.97
N PHE A 43 -0.04 -1.28 -1.01
CA PHE A 43 1.39 -1.06 -0.78
C PHE A 43 1.98 0.01 -1.71
N GLY A 44 1.51 0.08 -2.96
CA GLY A 44 2.00 1.07 -3.93
C GLY A 44 1.42 2.48 -3.78
N SER A 45 0.19 2.64 -3.27
CA SER A 45 -0.38 3.96 -2.98
C SER A 45 -0.03 4.47 -1.58
N HIS A 46 0.31 3.57 -0.66
CA HIS A 46 0.54 3.87 0.75
C HIS A 46 1.59 4.97 0.93
N GLY A 47 2.71 4.90 0.22
CA GLY A 47 3.77 5.91 0.35
C GLY A 47 3.34 7.31 -0.11
N TYR A 48 2.51 7.44 -1.17
CA TYR A 48 1.96 8.74 -1.55
C TYR A 48 0.97 9.31 -0.52
N LEU A 49 0.18 8.45 0.12
CA LEU A 49 -0.74 8.85 1.19
C LEU A 49 0.01 9.22 2.48
N ARG A 50 1.16 8.60 2.75
CA ARG A 50 2.06 9.00 3.84
C ARG A 50 2.70 10.36 3.58
N LEU A 51 3.08 10.67 2.34
CA LEU A 51 3.51 12.04 1.97
C LEU A 51 2.40 13.08 2.21
N ALA A 52 1.14 12.73 1.95
CA ALA A 52 0.01 13.60 2.27
C ALA A 52 -0.20 13.79 3.78
N ASP A 53 0.06 12.77 4.60
CA ASP A 53 0.02 12.87 6.07
C ASP A 53 1.17 13.75 6.60
N LEU A 54 2.36 13.72 5.98
CA LEU A 54 3.43 14.67 6.28
C LEU A 54 3.02 16.11 5.98
N CYS A 55 2.27 16.36 4.90
CA CYS A 55 1.73 17.69 4.60
C CYS A 55 0.80 18.19 5.71
N ARG A 56 -0.07 17.33 6.25
CA ARG A 56 -0.93 17.65 7.40
C ARG A 56 -0.11 18.04 8.63
N GLN A 57 0.93 17.27 8.94
CA GLN A 57 1.80 17.52 10.08
C GLN A 57 2.61 18.80 9.93
N ALA A 58 3.11 19.08 8.73
CA ALA A 58 3.83 20.33 8.44
C ALA A 58 2.95 21.57 8.62
N LEU A 59 1.66 21.50 8.27
CA LEU A 59 0.71 22.59 8.48
C LEU A 59 0.32 22.77 9.96
N GLY A 60 0.24 21.67 10.71
CA GLY A 60 -0.10 21.67 12.14
C GLY A 60 1.07 21.98 13.08
N TRP A 61 2.29 22.13 12.55
CA TRP A 61 3.47 22.43 13.36
C TRP A 61 3.39 23.83 13.97
N ARG A 62 3.88 23.99 15.20
CA ARG A 62 3.83 25.26 15.94
C ARG A 62 4.55 26.36 15.16
N GLY A 63 3.80 27.34 14.66
CA GLY A 63 4.33 28.43 13.83
C GLY A 63 4.45 28.13 12.33
N GLY A 64 4.01 26.94 11.90
CA GLY A 64 4.17 26.46 10.53
C GLY A 64 5.59 25.95 10.23
N VAL A 65 5.77 25.38 9.04
CA VAL A 65 7.08 24.96 8.53
C VAL A 65 7.54 25.95 7.45
N ASP A 66 8.77 26.46 7.59
CA ASP A 66 9.36 27.40 6.62
C ASP A 66 9.72 26.74 5.29
N ALA A 67 10.19 25.48 5.32
CA ALA A 67 10.64 24.76 4.15
C ALA A 67 10.42 23.24 4.24
N ILE A 68 10.03 22.64 3.12
CA ILE A 68 10.05 21.20 2.89
C ILE A 68 11.28 20.88 2.05
N ILE A 69 12.17 20.02 2.56
CA ILE A 69 13.37 19.57 1.86
C ILE A 69 13.10 18.18 1.29
N SER A 70 13.40 17.97 0.00
CA SER A 70 13.20 16.69 -0.68
C SER A 70 14.44 16.26 -1.45
N ALA A 71 14.92 15.04 -1.16
CA ALA A 71 15.93 14.35 -1.95
C ALA A 71 15.33 13.49 -3.08
N GLN A 72 14.01 13.58 -3.32
CA GLN A 72 13.34 12.79 -4.34
C GLN A 72 13.71 13.30 -5.75
N PRO A 73 14.13 12.42 -6.69
CA PRO A 73 14.47 12.83 -8.05
C PRO A 73 13.33 13.56 -8.76
N LEU A 74 13.67 14.52 -9.64
CA LEU A 74 12.69 15.29 -10.42
C LEU A 74 11.57 14.45 -11.09
N PRO A 75 11.84 13.29 -11.74
CA PRO A 75 10.78 12.48 -12.35
C PRO A 75 9.74 11.98 -11.32
N GLU A 76 10.16 11.72 -10.09
CA GLU A 76 9.29 11.22 -9.01
C GLU A 76 8.48 12.35 -8.37
N ARG A 77 9.12 13.51 -8.16
CA ARG A 77 8.40 14.72 -7.73
C ARG A 77 7.32 15.11 -8.74
N ARG A 78 7.63 15.09 -10.04
CA ARG A 78 6.64 15.33 -11.11
C ARG A 78 5.50 14.31 -11.08
N ARG A 79 5.81 13.04 -10.83
CA ARG A 79 4.83 11.96 -10.70
C ARG A 79 3.90 12.18 -9.51
N TYR A 80 4.45 12.47 -8.34
CA TYR A 80 3.68 12.77 -7.15
C TYR A 80 2.78 13.99 -7.37
N LEU A 81 3.33 15.10 -7.87
CA LEU A 81 2.55 16.31 -8.17
C LEU A 81 1.42 16.04 -9.18
N ALA A 82 1.69 15.26 -10.23
CA ALA A 82 0.66 14.89 -11.21
C ALA A 82 -0.43 13.98 -10.60
N TRP A 83 -0.06 13.09 -9.69
CA TRP A 83 -1.01 12.28 -8.92
C TRP A 83 -1.84 13.16 -7.97
N SER A 84 -1.21 14.03 -7.17
CA SER A 84 -1.87 14.95 -6.25
C SER A 84 -2.87 15.84 -6.98
N ARG A 85 -2.46 16.51 -8.07
CA ARG A 85 -3.34 17.36 -8.89
C ARG A 85 -4.48 16.59 -9.55
N ARG A 86 -4.36 15.29 -9.75
CA ARG A 86 -5.46 14.47 -10.26
C ARG A 86 -6.42 14.13 -9.13
N ALA A 87 -5.91 13.61 -8.02
CA ALA A 87 -6.72 13.23 -6.87
C ALA A 87 -7.52 14.43 -6.34
N LEU A 88 -6.89 15.60 -6.21
CA LEU A 88 -7.59 16.81 -5.76
C LEU A 88 -8.69 17.27 -6.73
N ARG A 89 -8.50 17.13 -8.05
CA ARG A 89 -9.58 17.45 -9.02
C ARG A 89 -10.72 16.45 -8.97
N GLU A 90 -10.40 15.18 -8.75
CA GLU A 90 -11.41 14.11 -8.72
C GLU A 90 -12.27 14.17 -7.43
N GLU A 91 -11.83 14.90 -6.39
CA GLU A 91 -12.57 15.13 -5.14
C GLU A 91 -13.09 16.58 -4.99
N ASP A 92 -12.99 17.41 -6.04
CA ASP A 92 -13.34 18.84 -6.01
C ASP A 92 -12.62 19.63 -4.88
N LEU A 93 -11.39 19.23 -4.56
CA LEU A 93 -10.52 19.82 -3.53
C LEU A 93 -9.54 20.87 -4.07
N PHE A 94 -9.70 21.30 -5.31
CA PHE A 94 -8.84 22.34 -5.87
C PHE A 94 -9.19 23.70 -5.28
N SER A 95 -8.21 24.39 -4.70
CA SER A 95 -8.36 25.80 -4.39
C SER A 95 -8.32 26.64 -5.67
N ILE A 96 -8.99 27.79 -5.65
CA ILE A 96 -9.08 28.76 -6.76
C ILE A 96 -7.69 29.32 -7.14
N ARG A 97 -6.70 29.20 -6.25
CA ARG A 97 -5.32 29.61 -6.50
C ARG A 97 -4.54 28.53 -7.25
N PRO A 98 -3.70 28.89 -8.22
CA PRO A 98 -2.93 27.89 -8.93
C PRO A 98 -1.99 27.13 -7.98
N ILE A 99 -2.11 25.79 -7.93
CA ILE A 99 -1.25 24.90 -7.13
C ILE A 99 0.26 25.12 -7.38
N HIS A 100 0.64 25.73 -8.52
CA HIS A 100 2.04 26.06 -8.83
C HIS A 100 2.59 27.27 -8.05
N SER A 101 1.77 28.04 -7.33
CA SER A 101 2.21 29.26 -6.63
C SER A 101 2.23 29.16 -5.11
N CYS A 102 1.82 28.04 -4.50
CA CYS A 102 1.85 27.90 -3.03
C CYS A 102 1.95 26.44 -2.57
N ALA A 103 3.09 26.05 -1.99
CA ALA A 103 3.28 24.72 -1.40
C ALA A 103 2.30 24.44 -0.25
N ALA A 104 1.92 25.48 0.51
CA ALA A 104 0.94 25.36 1.59
C ALA A 104 -0.43 24.93 1.08
N SER A 105 -0.95 25.53 0.00
CA SER A 105 -2.25 25.14 -0.58
C SER A 105 -2.26 23.71 -1.12
N LEU A 106 -1.13 23.23 -1.66
CA LEU A 106 -0.99 21.82 -2.02
C LEU A 106 -1.04 20.91 -0.77
N CYS A 107 -0.36 21.32 0.30
CA CYS A 107 -0.36 20.58 1.57
C CYS A 107 -1.75 20.51 2.20
N GLU A 108 -2.52 21.61 2.15
CA GLU A 108 -3.89 21.70 2.68
C GLU A 108 -4.81 20.73 1.93
N GLY A 109 -4.79 20.79 0.60
CA GLY A 109 -5.58 19.88 -0.23
C GLY A 109 -5.21 18.41 0.02
N LEU A 110 -3.93 18.10 0.15
CA LEU A 110 -3.46 16.74 0.43
C LEU A 110 -3.83 16.24 1.83
N SER A 111 -3.77 17.10 2.83
CA SER A 111 -4.25 16.81 4.19
C SER A 111 -5.73 16.44 4.18
N GLU A 112 -6.54 17.24 3.48
CA GLU A 112 -7.98 17.00 3.34
C GLU A 112 -8.27 15.72 2.53
N LEU A 113 -7.51 15.46 1.46
CA LEU A 113 -7.58 14.22 0.70
C LEU A 113 -7.30 12.99 1.59
N ARG A 114 -6.27 13.06 2.44
CA ARG A 114 -5.91 11.99 3.38
C ARG A 114 -7.02 11.76 4.41
N ARG A 115 -7.62 12.83 4.93
CA ARG A 115 -8.78 12.75 5.84
C ARG A 115 -9.94 12.01 5.17
N ARG A 116 -10.40 12.46 4.00
CA ARG A 116 -11.49 11.81 3.25
C ARG A 116 -11.19 10.34 2.89
N TYR A 117 -9.94 10.04 2.56
CA TYR A 117 -9.49 8.67 2.32
C TYR A 117 -9.70 7.78 3.55
N LEU A 118 -9.27 8.24 4.74
CA LEU A 118 -9.42 7.48 5.98
C LEU A 118 -10.91 7.30 6.35
N GLU A 119 -11.72 8.34 6.15
CA GLU A 119 -13.16 8.25 6.42
C GLU A 119 -13.85 7.23 5.53
N GLN A 120 -13.53 7.21 4.23
CA GLN A 120 -14.04 6.17 3.34
C GLN A 120 -13.51 4.79 3.69
N LEU A 121 -12.30 4.68 4.22
CA LEU A 121 -11.71 3.40 4.59
C LEU A 121 -12.40 2.79 5.82
N TYR A 122 -12.51 3.56 6.90
CA TYR A 122 -13.10 3.11 8.16
C TYR A 122 -14.62 3.18 8.20
N GLY A 123 -15.25 3.92 7.27
CA GLY A 123 -16.70 4.14 7.27
C GLY A 123 -17.18 5.05 8.40
N GLN A 124 -16.27 5.82 9.01
CA GLN A 124 -16.53 6.73 10.12
C GLN A 124 -15.90 8.09 9.82
N VAL A 125 -16.59 9.16 10.20
CA VAL A 125 -16.00 10.51 10.23
C VAL A 125 -15.03 10.52 11.41
N GLN A 126 -13.73 10.44 11.13
CA GLN A 126 -12.72 10.68 12.16
C GLN A 126 -12.79 12.18 12.49
N GLY A 127 -13.23 12.51 13.70
CA GLY A 127 -13.19 13.87 14.22
C GLY A 127 -11.74 14.30 14.37
N VAL A 128 -11.13 14.79 13.29
CA VAL A 128 -9.81 15.42 13.38
C VAL A 128 -10.03 16.81 13.96
N SER A 129 -9.58 17.02 15.19
CA SER A 129 -9.38 18.36 15.73
C SER A 129 -8.27 19.02 14.90
N SER A 130 -8.67 19.69 13.81
CA SER A 130 -7.80 20.67 13.17
C SER A 130 -7.63 21.79 14.18
N THR A 131 -6.48 21.89 14.83
CA THR A 131 -6.13 23.13 15.52
C THR A 131 -6.14 24.23 14.46
N PRO A 132 -7.01 25.25 14.58
CA PRO A 132 -7.05 26.32 13.61
C PRO A 132 -5.66 26.93 13.53
N ILE A 133 -5.16 27.09 12.31
CA ILE A 133 -3.95 27.85 12.03
C ILE A 133 -4.26 29.25 12.57
N GLY A 134 -3.67 29.62 13.72
CA GLY A 134 -3.79 30.98 14.23
C GLY A 134 -3.27 31.96 13.18
N ASP A 135 -3.81 33.19 13.18
CA ASP A 135 -3.44 34.32 12.30
C ASP A 135 -1.96 34.73 12.45
N TYR A 136 -1.05 33.83 12.09
CA TYR A 136 0.37 34.09 12.00
C TYR A 136 0.68 34.41 10.54
N CYS A 137 1.31 35.57 10.34
CA CYS A 137 1.94 35.96 9.08
C CYS A 137 3.19 35.09 8.88
N ALA A 138 3.00 33.79 8.69
CA ALA A 138 4.08 32.84 8.45
C ALA A 138 4.65 33.06 7.04
N PRO A 139 5.98 33.00 6.86
CA PRO A 139 6.57 33.08 5.53
C PRO A 139 6.03 31.98 4.63
N ALA A 140 5.96 32.25 3.32
CA ALA A 140 5.47 31.25 2.37
C ALA A 140 6.34 29.98 2.42
N MET A 141 5.72 28.85 2.74
CA MET A 141 6.37 27.53 2.77
C MET A 141 7.15 27.28 1.48
N ARG A 142 8.46 27.06 1.61
CA ARG A 142 9.37 26.81 0.48
C ARG A 142 9.50 25.32 0.21
N PHE A 143 9.72 24.95 -1.05
CA PHE A 143 10.07 23.58 -1.42
C PHE A 143 11.51 23.57 -1.94
N ILE A 144 12.42 22.96 -1.18
CA ILE A 144 13.85 22.89 -1.47
C ILE A 144 14.19 21.48 -1.92
N THR A 145 14.92 21.38 -3.03
CA THR A 145 15.31 20.10 -3.61
C THR A 145 16.79 19.91 -3.42
N ILE A 146 17.18 18.71 -3.00
CA ILE A 146 18.58 18.34 -2.81
C ILE A 146 18.91 17.05 -3.59
N ASP A 147 18.07 16.68 -4.58
CA ASP A 147 18.31 15.48 -5.39
C ASP A 147 19.59 15.58 -6.21
N ASP A 148 19.98 16.78 -6.65
CA ASP A 148 21.28 17.04 -7.28
C ASP A 148 22.48 16.86 -6.34
N LEU A 149 22.29 17.03 -5.04
CA LEU A 149 23.34 16.87 -4.03
C LEU A 149 23.45 15.43 -3.49
N VAL A 150 22.34 14.69 -3.50
CA VAL A 150 22.23 13.37 -2.86
C VAL A 150 22.10 12.23 -3.87
N HIS A 151 21.57 12.49 -5.06
CA HIS A 151 21.37 11.49 -6.10
C HIS A 151 22.38 11.69 -7.24
N ASP A 152 23.43 10.88 -7.22
CA ASP A 152 24.30 10.71 -8.38
C ASP A 152 23.88 9.42 -9.11
N PRO A 153 23.37 9.50 -10.36
CA PRO A 153 22.95 8.34 -11.14
C PRO A 153 24.12 7.54 -11.72
N GLU A 154 25.34 8.08 -11.72
CA GLU A 154 26.57 7.45 -12.25
C GLU A 154 27.37 6.74 -11.14
N VAL A 155 27.35 7.27 -9.90
CA VAL A 155 28.00 6.68 -8.71
C VAL A 155 27.46 5.33 -8.19
N PRO A 156 26.21 4.87 -8.45
CA PRO A 156 25.78 3.55 -7.99
C PRO A 156 26.55 2.41 -8.70
N HIS A 157 27.39 2.75 -9.67
CA HIS A 157 28.10 1.81 -10.53
C HIS A 157 29.62 1.78 -10.33
N ASP A 158 30.19 2.68 -9.51
CA ASP A 158 31.59 2.56 -9.13
C ASP A 158 31.75 1.54 -7.99
N GLU A 159 31.98 0.29 -8.38
CA GLU A 159 32.18 -0.83 -7.46
C GLU A 159 33.38 -0.62 -6.52
N ARG A 160 34.36 0.24 -6.90
CA ARG A 160 35.51 0.56 -6.05
C ARG A 160 35.15 1.59 -4.99
N LEU A 161 34.47 2.67 -5.37
CA LEU A 161 34.04 3.70 -4.42
C LEU A 161 33.03 3.13 -3.41
N ASN A 162 32.06 2.34 -3.87
CA ASN A 162 31.11 1.67 -2.99
C ASN A 162 31.79 0.69 -2.02
N ARG A 163 32.82 -0.05 -2.49
CA ARG A 163 33.62 -0.91 -1.62
C ARG A 163 34.47 -0.12 -0.63
N PHE A 164 35.05 1.01 -1.05
CA PHE A 164 35.85 1.89 -0.20
C PHE A 164 35.03 2.54 0.91
N LEU A 165 33.84 3.06 0.58
CA LEU A 165 32.92 3.67 1.54
C LEU A 165 32.18 2.65 2.40
N GLY A 166 32.37 1.35 2.14
CA GLY A 166 31.57 0.30 2.79
C GLY A 166 30.09 0.35 2.45
N CYS A 167 29.72 1.06 1.37
CA CYS A 167 28.36 1.10 0.83
C CYS A 167 27.95 -0.31 0.41
N ARG A 168 27.20 -0.99 1.27
CA ARG A 168 26.55 -2.24 0.93
C ARG A 168 25.24 -1.87 0.26
N PHE A 169 25.06 -2.29 -0.98
CA PHE A 169 23.72 -2.41 -1.53
C PHE A 169 22.98 -3.37 -0.61
N ASP A 170 22.06 -2.84 0.19
CA ASP A 170 21.24 -3.69 1.03
C ASP A 170 20.56 -4.72 0.13
N GLU A 171 20.85 -5.99 0.40
CA GLU A 171 20.56 -7.09 -0.51
C GLU A 171 19.06 -7.43 -0.53
N GLN A 172 18.31 -6.91 0.46
CA GLN A 172 16.85 -6.88 0.51
C GLN A 172 16.27 -5.65 -0.24
N TYR A 173 17.13 -4.66 -0.52
CA TYR A 173 16.82 -3.39 -1.15
C TYR A 173 16.94 -3.51 -2.68
N PHE A 174 15.97 -4.16 -3.30
CA PHE A 174 15.72 -3.98 -4.73
C PHE A 174 15.34 -2.49 -4.92
N ALA A 175 16.33 -1.64 -5.26
CA ALA A 175 16.22 -0.23 -5.66
C ALA A 175 14.88 0.45 -5.28
N CYS A 176 14.69 0.69 -4.00
CA CYS A 176 13.54 1.39 -3.47
C CYS A 176 14.00 2.57 -2.59
N ASP A 177 14.96 3.36 -3.08
CA ASP A 177 15.33 4.68 -2.50
C ASP A 177 14.17 5.70 -2.55
N ARG A 178 13.01 5.26 -3.05
CA ARG A 178 11.87 6.09 -3.38
C ARG A 178 10.88 5.99 -2.25
N SER A 179 10.83 7.03 -1.42
CA SER A 179 9.74 7.22 -0.47
C SER A 179 8.43 7.18 -1.25
N GLY A 180 7.68 6.07 -1.21
CA GLY A 180 6.54 5.93 -2.12
C GLY A 180 6.31 4.56 -2.71
N THR A 181 7.36 3.78 -2.99
CA THR A 181 7.22 2.55 -3.77
C THR A 181 7.14 1.30 -2.88
N ALA A 182 6.22 0.38 -3.22
CA ALA A 182 6.03 -0.86 -2.49
C ALA A 182 7.29 -1.75 -2.51
N ASN A 183 7.57 -2.44 -1.40
CA ASN A 183 8.69 -3.37 -1.31
C ASN A 183 8.58 -4.44 -2.43
N PRO A 184 9.54 -4.51 -3.36
CA PRO A 184 9.52 -5.44 -4.49
C PRO A 184 9.59 -6.92 -4.08
N LEU A 185 10.24 -7.27 -2.96
CA LEU A 185 10.20 -8.62 -2.40
C LEU A 185 8.75 -8.99 -2.05
N LEU A 186 8.07 -8.08 -1.33
CA LEU A 186 6.67 -8.27 -0.93
C LEU A 186 5.72 -8.27 -2.15
N LEU A 187 5.97 -7.43 -3.15
CA LEU A 187 5.17 -7.41 -4.39
C LEU A 187 5.31 -8.70 -5.21
N ALA A 188 6.52 -9.27 -5.28
CA ALA A 188 6.77 -10.55 -5.92
C ALA A 188 6.06 -11.68 -5.16
N HIS A 189 6.19 -11.67 -3.82
CA HIS A 189 5.53 -12.62 -2.94
C HIS A 189 4.00 -12.58 -3.08
N LEU A 190 3.38 -11.40 -3.02
CA LEU A 190 1.94 -11.23 -3.26
C LEU A 190 1.49 -11.73 -4.64
N ARG A 191 2.33 -11.60 -5.68
CA ARG A 191 2.02 -12.15 -7.00
C ARG A 191 2.12 -13.68 -7.02
N GLY A 192 3.09 -14.25 -6.31
CA GLY A 192 3.20 -15.70 -6.10
C GLY A 192 2.00 -16.26 -5.34
N LEU A 193 1.61 -15.64 -4.22
CA LEU A 193 0.42 -16.03 -3.46
C LEU A 193 -0.85 -15.92 -4.31
N HIS A 194 -0.99 -14.87 -5.11
CA HIS A 194 -2.13 -14.75 -6.03
C HIS A 194 -2.16 -15.88 -7.06
N ALA A 195 -1.02 -16.26 -7.65
CA ALA A 195 -0.98 -17.39 -8.57
C ALA A 195 -1.41 -18.70 -7.88
N GLN A 196 -0.86 -18.96 -6.70
CA GLN A 196 -1.15 -20.15 -5.89
C GLN A 196 -2.62 -20.24 -5.45
N PHE A 197 -3.12 -19.18 -4.81
CA PHE A 197 -4.39 -19.21 -4.09
C PHE A 197 -5.57 -18.66 -4.87
N ILE A 198 -5.36 -17.89 -5.94
CA ILE A 198 -6.44 -17.38 -6.78
C ILE A 198 -6.44 -18.10 -8.13
N GLU A 199 -5.29 -18.15 -8.83
CA GLU A 199 -5.19 -18.68 -10.20
C GLU A 199 -5.07 -20.21 -10.28
N ASN A 200 -4.88 -20.92 -9.16
CA ASN A 200 -4.61 -22.38 -9.12
C ASN A 200 -3.34 -22.75 -9.91
N SER A 201 -2.36 -21.86 -9.91
CA SER A 201 -1.07 -21.97 -10.61
C SER A 201 0.06 -22.05 -9.57
N ASP A 202 1.28 -22.39 -9.99
CA ASP A 202 2.40 -22.47 -9.06
C ASP A 202 2.82 -21.08 -8.56
N TYR A 203 3.20 -21.00 -7.27
CA TYR A 203 3.76 -19.77 -6.67
C TYR A 203 4.91 -19.19 -7.50
N ARG A 204 5.76 -20.08 -8.06
CA ARG A 204 6.88 -19.73 -8.93
C ARG A 204 6.44 -18.99 -10.19
N GLU A 205 5.38 -19.44 -10.85
CA GLU A 205 4.89 -18.82 -12.09
C GLU A 205 4.45 -17.38 -11.85
N GLY A 206 3.81 -17.12 -10.72
CA GLY A 206 3.46 -15.78 -10.25
C GLY A 206 4.69 -14.90 -10.06
N VAL A 207 5.69 -15.39 -9.33
CA VAL A 207 6.95 -14.67 -9.08
C VAL A 207 7.68 -14.38 -10.40
N ASP A 208 7.80 -15.37 -11.29
CA ASP A 208 8.48 -15.20 -12.57
C ASP A 208 7.79 -14.16 -13.46
N ALA A 209 6.45 -14.10 -13.43
CA ALA A 209 5.70 -13.05 -14.12
C ALA A 209 6.05 -11.65 -13.57
N HIS A 210 6.18 -11.51 -12.25
CA HIS A 210 6.61 -10.26 -11.62
C HIS A 210 8.04 -9.88 -12.04
N LEU A 211 8.98 -10.84 -12.01
CA LEU A 211 10.38 -10.60 -12.35
C LEU A 211 10.58 -10.22 -13.82
N ARG A 212 9.83 -10.84 -14.75
CA ARG A 212 9.81 -10.43 -16.17
C ARG A 212 9.40 -8.97 -16.33
N GLN A 213 8.39 -8.54 -15.58
CA GLN A 213 7.92 -7.17 -15.60
C GLN A 213 8.94 -6.20 -14.98
N ALA A 214 9.57 -6.58 -13.87
CA ALA A 214 10.63 -5.79 -13.24
C ALA A 214 11.82 -5.60 -14.20
N ARG A 215 12.23 -6.65 -14.93
CA ARG A 215 13.29 -6.58 -15.95
C ARG A 215 12.99 -5.53 -17.03
N GLN A 216 11.79 -5.52 -17.57
CA GLN A 216 11.38 -4.53 -18.58
C GLN A 216 11.45 -3.10 -18.03
N GLN A 217 11.11 -2.89 -16.75
CA GLN A 217 11.22 -1.57 -16.12
C GLN A 217 12.67 -1.15 -15.92
N MET A 218 13.55 -2.07 -15.48
CA MET A 218 14.98 -1.80 -15.33
C MET A 218 15.62 -1.41 -16.67
N GLN A 219 15.25 -2.09 -17.76
CA GLN A 219 15.71 -1.77 -19.11
C GLN A 219 15.26 -0.38 -19.57
N ARG A 220 14.00 -0.03 -19.34
CA ARG A 220 13.47 1.32 -19.65
C ARG A 220 14.16 2.44 -18.88
N LYS A 221 14.65 2.12 -17.68
CA LYS A 221 15.41 3.05 -16.83
C LYS A 221 16.92 3.05 -17.14
N GLY A 222 17.37 2.29 -18.13
CA GLY A 222 18.77 2.26 -18.54
C GLY A 222 19.71 1.54 -17.57
N LEU A 223 19.21 0.71 -16.66
CA LEU A 223 20.08 0.02 -15.68
C LEU A 223 21.08 -0.92 -16.40
N PRO A 224 22.36 -0.98 -15.96
CA PRO A 224 23.34 -1.90 -16.54
C PRO A 224 22.93 -3.37 -16.47
N ARG A 225 23.22 -4.16 -17.52
CA ARG A 225 22.88 -5.60 -17.59
C ARG A 225 23.45 -6.41 -16.43
N ALA A 226 24.67 -6.09 -15.98
CA ALA A 226 25.30 -6.77 -14.84
C ALA A 226 24.47 -6.61 -13.55
N LEU A 227 23.94 -5.41 -13.30
CA LEU A 227 23.07 -5.14 -12.16
C LEU A 227 21.73 -5.85 -12.29
N GLN A 228 21.12 -5.82 -13.49
CA GLN A 228 19.88 -6.57 -13.76
C GLN A 228 20.05 -8.07 -13.46
N ASN A 229 21.14 -8.68 -13.93
CA ASN A 229 21.42 -10.10 -13.71
C ASN A 229 21.71 -10.41 -12.24
N ARG A 230 22.47 -9.55 -11.54
CA ARG A 230 22.75 -9.70 -10.10
C ARG A 230 21.47 -9.67 -9.26
N VAL A 231 20.55 -8.77 -9.60
CA VAL A 231 19.30 -8.56 -8.87
C VAL A 231 18.29 -9.69 -9.15
N LEU A 232 18.11 -10.06 -10.42
CA LEU A 232 17.16 -11.10 -10.82
C LEU A 232 17.70 -12.52 -10.59
N GLY A 233 19.02 -12.69 -10.53
CA GLY A 233 19.69 -13.97 -10.30
C GLY A 233 19.36 -14.63 -8.97
N ARG A 234 18.84 -13.85 -8.03
CA ARG A 234 18.49 -14.24 -6.66
C ARG A 234 17.19 -15.06 -6.53
N TRP A 235 16.55 -15.37 -7.65
CA TRP A 235 15.25 -16.04 -7.73
C TRP A 235 15.29 -17.25 -8.67
N GLN A 236 16.48 -17.66 -9.13
CA GLN A 236 16.62 -18.59 -10.25
C GLN A 236 16.36 -20.05 -9.86
N ASN A 237 16.79 -20.47 -8.66
CA ASN A 237 16.63 -21.85 -8.22
C ASN A 237 15.52 -22.00 -7.16
N ALA A 238 15.09 -23.24 -6.91
CA ALA A 238 13.98 -23.53 -6.02
C ALA A 238 14.29 -23.21 -4.55
N GLU A 239 15.53 -23.45 -4.10
CA GLU A 239 15.98 -23.15 -2.74
C GLU A 239 15.97 -21.64 -2.47
N GLN A 240 16.50 -20.84 -3.39
CA GLN A 240 16.46 -19.38 -3.34
C GLN A 240 15.02 -18.87 -3.36
N LEU A 241 14.14 -19.46 -4.18
CA LEU A 241 12.73 -19.06 -4.21
C LEU A 241 12.06 -19.28 -2.85
N GLN A 242 12.34 -20.41 -2.20
CA GLN A 242 11.81 -20.70 -0.86
C GLN A 242 12.40 -19.75 0.18
N GLN A 243 13.71 -19.51 0.15
CA GLN A 243 14.35 -18.53 1.02
C GLN A 243 13.74 -17.13 0.84
N ARG A 244 13.43 -16.73 -0.39
CA ARG A 244 12.78 -15.44 -0.69
C ARG A 244 11.36 -15.37 -0.18
N ARG A 245 10.61 -16.48 -0.19
CA ARG A 245 9.28 -16.55 0.44
C ARG A 245 9.40 -16.32 1.95
N THR A 246 10.28 -17.05 2.63
CA THR A 246 10.52 -16.87 4.08
C THR A 246 10.93 -15.43 4.42
N GLN A 247 11.85 -14.84 3.65
CA GLN A 247 12.25 -13.45 3.84
C GLN A 247 11.09 -12.46 3.63
N ALA A 248 10.19 -12.73 2.68
CA ALA A 248 9.02 -11.90 2.44
C ALA A 248 8.03 -11.99 3.62
N ASP A 249 7.82 -13.18 4.18
CA ASP A 249 6.97 -13.42 5.34
C ASP A 249 7.53 -12.71 6.58
N GLU A 250 8.83 -12.87 6.85
CA GLU A 250 9.52 -12.20 7.95
C GLU A 250 9.43 -10.68 7.82
N PHE A 251 9.67 -10.15 6.62
CA PHE A 251 9.54 -8.71 6.36
C PHE A 251 8.10 -8.22 6.57
N ALA A 252 7.09 -8.95 6.05
CA ALA A 252 5.69 -8.56 6.21
C ALA A 252 5.27 -8.52 7.69
N LEU A 253 5.74 -9.49 8.47
CA LEU A 253 5.50 -9.55 9.90
C LEU A 253 6.23 -8.42 10.65
N GLN A 254 7.51 -8.20 10.37
CA GLN A 254 8.31 -7.19 11.07
C GLN A 254 7.91 -5.75 10.72
N ALA A 255 7.61 -5.47 9.44
CA ALA A 255 7.28 -4.12 9.00
C ALA A 255 5.81 -3.77 9.26
N TYR A 256 4.88 -4.72 9.06
CA TYR A 256 3.44 -4.45 9.06
C TYR A 256 2.64 -5.35 10.01
N GLY A 257 3.28 -6.25 10.76
CA GLY A 257 2.58 -7.23 11.58
C GLY A 257 1.76 -8.25 10.77
N LEU A 258 1.96 -8.36 9.46
CA LEU A 258 1.13 -9.18 8.55
C LEU A 258 1.66 -10.61 8.41
N SER A 259 0.80 -11.60 8.66
CA SER A 259 1.10 -13.00 8.35
C SER A 259 0.71 -13.38 6.93
N GLU A 260 1.32 -14.43 6.38
CA GLU A 260 0.95 -14.97 5.06
C GLU A 260 -0.55 -15.30 4.98
N ALA A 261 -1.11 -15.89 6.04
CA ALA A 261 -2.52 -16.25 6.10
C ALA A 261 -3.44 -15.02 5.94
N GLN A 262 -3.05 -13.87 6.49
CA GLN A 262 -3.79 -12.61 6.36
C GLN A 262 -3.60 -11.98 4.98
N LEU A 263 -2.40 -12.08 4.39
CA LEU A 263 -2.17 -11.67 2.99
C LEU A 263 -3.05 -12.50 2.04
N VAL A 264 -3.13 -13.82 2.25
CA VAL A 264 -4.00 -14.72 1.50
C VAL A 264 -5.47 -14.38 1.72
N CYS A 265 -5.90 -14.20 2.97
CA CYS A 265 -7.27 -13.78 3.28
C CYS A 265 -7.63 -12.49 2.53
N GLN A 266 -6.73 -11.50 2.51
CA GLN A 266 -6.91 -10.25 1.80
C GLN A 266 -7.02 -10.44 0.29
N LEU A 267 -6.31 -11.41 -0.33
CA LEU A 267 -6.43 -11.72 -1.77
C LEU A 267 -7.82 -12.25 -2.15
N PHE A 268 -8.43 -13.09 -1.31
CA PHE A 268 -9.82 -13.52 -1.50
C PHE A 268 -10.81 -12.43 -1.11
N ALA A 269 -10.41 -11.54 -0.21
CA ALA A 269 -11.22 -10.53 0.43
C ALA A 269 -12.65 -11.04 0.79
N PRO A 270 -12.77 -12.11 1.58
CA PRO A 270 -13.99 -12.87 1.79
C PRO A 270 -15.11 -12.11 2.49
N PHE A 271 -14.79 -11.06 3.24
CA PHE A 271 -15.74 -10.38 4.14
C PHE A 271 -16.47 -9.18 3.51
N VAL A 272 -16.41 -8.95 2.19
CA VAL A 272 -17.19 -7.90 1.51
C VAL A 272 -18.39 -8.50 0.78
N SER A 273 -19.31 -7.64 0.29
CA SER A 273 -20.50 -8.06 -0.48
C SER A 273 -21.28 -9.17 0.21
N ARG A 274 -21.58 -8.98 1.50
CA ARG A 274 -22.30 -9.96 2.34
C ARG A 274 -21.64 -11.35 2.38
N GLY A 275 -20.32 -11.40 2.29
CA GLY A 275 -19.57 -12.65 2.40
C GLY A 275 -19.61 -13.50 1.13
N MET A 276 -19.90 -12.92 -0.03
CA MET A 276 -20.03 -13.66 -1.30
C MET A 276 -18.84 -14.59 -1.60
N ARG A 277 -17.63 -14.21 -1.17
CA ARG A 277 -16.40 -14.99 -1.39
C ARG A 277 -15.93 -15.79 -0.17
N LEU A 278 -16.71 -15.78 0.90
CA LEU A 278 -16.36 -16.47 2.14
C LEU A 278 -16.32 -17.99 1.92
N GLU A 279 -17.33 -18.55 1.25
CA GLU A 279 -17.39 -19.99 1.03
C GLU A 279 -16.21 -20.50 0.20
N ILE A 280 -15.87 -19.85 -0.93
CA ILE A 280 -14.72 -20.28 -1.75
C ILE A 280 -13.40 -20.15 -0.98
N PHE A 281 -13.23 -19.07 -0.20
CA PHE A 281 -12.05 -18.91 0.66
C PHE A 281 -11.91 -20.08 1.64
N LEU A 282 -13.01 -20.48 2.29
CA LEU A 282 -13.02 -21.61 3.20
C LEU A 282 -12.74 -22.93 2.48
N ARG A 283 -13.40 -23.21 1.34
CA ARG A 283 -13.19 -24.45 0.57
C ARG A 283 -11.73 -24.62 0.17
N ARG A 284 -11.08 -23.52 -0.21
CA ARG A 284 -9.72 -23.54 -0.75
C ARG A 284 -8.63 -23.48 0.32
N CYS A 285 -8.83 -22.71 1.38
CA CYS A 285 -7.79 -22.45 2.37
C CYS A 285 -8.06 -23.08 3.74
N HIS A 286 -9.34 -23.25 4.12
CA HIS A 286 -9.74 -23.66 5.47
C HIS A 286 -10.95 -24.62 5.46
N PRO A 287 -10.84 -25.81 4.82
CA PRO A 287 -11.99 -26.69 4.60
C PRO A 287 -12.64 -27.16 5.91
N GLY A 288 -11.86 -27.31 6.99
CA GLY A 288 -12.37 -27.66 8.31
C GLY A 288 -13.29 -26.60 8.94
N MET A 289 -13.24 -25.36 8.47
CA MET A 289 -14.08 -24.25 8.98
C MET A 289 -15.39 -24.09 8.17
N LEU A 290 -15.58 -24.85 7.09
CA LEU A 290 -16.83 -24.80 6.30
C LEU A 290 -18.07 -25.11 7.13
N VAL A 291 -17.95 -26.00 8.11
CA VAL A 291 -19.05 -26.35 9.03
C VAL A 291 -19.53 -25.15 9.84
N ALA A 292 -18.67 -24.15 10.06
CA ALA A 292 -18.99 -22.94 10.80
C ALA A 292 -19.52 -21.81 9.90
N LEU A 293 -19.65 -22.01 8.59
CA LEU A 293 -20.11 -20.98 7.64
C LEU A 293 -21.39 -20.25 8.09
N PRO A 294 -22.44 -20.93 8.58
CA PRO A 294 -23.63 -20.24 9.09
C PRO A 294 -23.34 -19.33 10.30
N TYR A 295 -22.44 -19.75 11.19
CA TYR A 295 -22.03 -18.96 12.36
C TYR A 295 -21.12 -17.79 11.99
N LEU A 296 -20.26 -17.95 10.98
CA LEU A 296 -19.47 -16.85 10.42
C LEU A 296 -20.39 -15.75 9.88
N HIS A 297 -21.40 -16.10 9.08
CA HIS A 297 -22.39 -15.13 8.61
C HIS A 297 -23.18 -14.48 9.75
N LYS A 298 -23.57 -15.23 10.79
CA LYS A 298 -24.21 -14.66 11.98
C LYS A 298 -23.33 -13.62 12.66
N ALA A 299 -22.07 -13.94 12.93
CA ALA A 299 -21.12 -13.02 13.57
C ALA A 299 -20.95 -11.72 12.74
N LEU A 300 -20.83 -11.85 11.42
CA LEU A 300 -20.70 -10.71 10.50
C LEU A 300 -21.99 -9.87 10.39
N GLN A 301 -23.14 -10.45 10.70
CA GLN A 301 -24.46 -9.79 10.77
C GLN A 301 -24.78 -9.23 12.16
N GLN A 302 -23.82 -9.22 13.09
CA GLN A 302 -24.03 -8.80 14.49
C GLN A 302 -25.01 -9.69 15.27
N LEU A 303 -25.21 -10.93 14.80
CA LEU A 303 -25.98 -11.94 15.52
C LEU A 303 -25.06 -12.77 16.43
N PRO A 304 -25.61 -13.36 17.53
CA PRO A 304 -24.83 -14.22 18.41
C PRO A 304 -24.18 -15.38 17.66
N ALA A 305 -22.89 -15.56 17.88
CA ALA A 305 -22.09 -16.65 17.34
C ALA A 305 -21.13 -17.18 18.41
N PRO A 306 -20.68 -18.45 18.32
CA PRO A 306 -19.73 -19.01 19.27
C PRO A 306 -18.40 -18.23 19.27
N GLU A 307 -17.86 -17.94 20.45
CA GLU A 307 -16.60 -17.21 20.62
C GLU A 307 -15.43 -17.77 19.79
N PRO A 308 -15.21 -19.10 19.69
CA PRO A 308 -14.12 -19.63 18.87
C PRO A 308 -14.24 -19.28 17.37
N VAL A 309 -15.47 -19.12 16.86
CA VAL A 309 -15.72 -18.71 15.46
C VAL A 309 -15.34 -17.25 15.27
N VAL A 310 -15.68 -16.39 16.23
CA VAL A 310 -15.31 -14.97 16.21
C VAL A 310 -13.80 -14.80 16.28
N GLN A 311 -13.15 -15.48 17.23
CA GLN A 311 -11.70 -15.43 17.38
C GLN A 311 -10.98 -15.88 16.10
N TRP A 312 -11.44 -16.98 15.49
CA TRP A 312 -10.88 -17.44 14.22
C TRP A 312 -10.96 -16.38 13.12
N MET A 313 -12.09 -15.66 13.00
CA MET A 313 -12.22 -14.57 12.01
C MET A 313 -11.24 -13.44 12.27
N VAL A 314 -11.05 -13.06 13.53
CA VAL A 314 -10.11 -12.00 13.92
C VAL A 314 -8.68 -12.41 13.56
N ASP A 315 -8.30 -13.65 13.86
CA ASP A 315 -6.94 -14.16 13.61
C ASP A 315 -6.64 -14.27 12.11
N ILE A 316 -7.56 -14.85 11.33
CA ILE A 316 -7.33 -15.10 9.89
C ILE A 316 -7.36 -13.81 9.06
N SER A 317 -8.19 -12.84 9.46
CA SER A 317 -8.31 -11.56 8.75
C SER A 317 -7.30 -10.53 9.23
N GLY A 318 -6.89 -10.61 10.49
CA GLY A 318 -6.11 -9.57 11.15
C GLY A 318 -6.90 -8.31 11.51
N LEU A 319 -8.24 -8.34 11.39
CA LEU A 319 -9.15 -7.23 11.65
C LEU A 319 -10.07 -7.54 12.83
N SER A 320 -10.45 -6.51 13.58
CA SER A 320 -11.44 -6.66 14.66
C SER A 320 -12.83 -7.01 14.12
N LEU A 321 -13.65 -7.69 14.92
CA LEU A 321 -15.02 -8.03 14.54
C LEU A 321 -15.85 -6.82 14.06
N PRO A 322 -15.81 -5.63 14.70
CA PRO A 322 -16.53 -4.45 14.21
C PRO A 322 -16.10 -4.02 12.79
N LEU A 323 -14.80 -4.12 12.47
CA LEU A 323 -14.30 -3.81 11.13
C LEU A 323 -14.76 -4.85 10.10
N LEU A 324 -14.79 -6.13 10.48
CA LEU A 324 -15.32 -7.19 9.62
C LEU A 324 -16.82 -7.03 9.35
N GLN A 325 -17.60 -6.69 10.37
CA GLN A 325 -19.04 -6.38 10.23
C GLN A 325 -19.27 -5.15 9.33
N MET A 326 -18.42 -4.13 9.46
CA MET A 326 -18.43 -2.97 8.56
C MET A 326 -18.14 -3.38 7.12
N LEU A 327 -17.11 -4.21 6.88
CA LEU A 327 -16.79 -4.72 5.55
C LEU A 327 -17.93 -5.55 4.96
N TYR A 328 -18.62 -6.36 5.77
CA TYR A 328 -19.68 -7.27 5.34
C TYR A 328 -20.83 -6.57 4.62
N GLN A 329 -21.15 -5.35 5.04
CA GLN A 329 -22.22 -4.55 4.42
C GLN A 329 -21.74 -3.73 3.21
N ARG A 330 -20.45 -3.75 2.90
CA ARG A 330 -19.87 -2.89 1.86
C ARG A 330 -19.60 -3.67 0.59
N GLU A 331 -19.85 -2.99 -0.52
CA GLU A 331 -19.44 -3.47 -1.83
C GLU A 331 -17.98 -3.07 -2.13
N PRO A 332 -17.27 -3.89 -2.94
CA PRO A 332 -15.99 -3.49 -3.49
C PRO A 332 -16.09 -2.14 -4.18
N GLN A 333 -15.22 -1.23 -3.78
CA GLN A 333 -15.23 0.15 -4.23
C GLN A 333 -14.83 0.31 -5.70
N ILE A 334 -14.26 -0.72 -6.30
CA ILE A 334 -13.98 -0.79 -7.75
C ILE A 334 -15.27 -0.84 -8.56
N CYS A 335 -16.32 -1.44 -8.00
CA CYS A 335 -17.63 -1.59 -8.62
C CYS A 335 -18.53 -0.35 -8.39
N ALA A 336 -18.15 0.55 -7.48
CA ALA A 336 -18.91 1.78 -7.21
C ALA A 336 -18.93 2.71 -8.43
N ARG A 337 -20.12 3.28 -8.72
CA ARG A 337 -20.30 4.35 -9.72
C ARG A 337 -20.95 5.57 -9.04
N PRO A 338 -20.31 6.76 -9.09
CA PRO A 338 -18.94 7.02 -9.55
C PRO A 338 -17.91 6.23 -8.71
N ARG A 339 -16.74 5.90 -9.30
CA ARG A 339 -15.66 5.21 -8.59
C ARG A 339 -15.30 5.99 -7.34
N SER A 340 -15.14 5.33 -6.20
CA SER A 340 -14.76 6.02 -4.96
C SER A 340 -13.34 6.59 -5.01
N LEU A 341 -12.98 7.41 -4.02
CA LEU A 341 -11.62 7.90 -3.83
C LEU A 341 -10.61 6.76 -3.69
N LEU A 342 -10.94 5.68 -2.94
CA LEU A 342 -10.06 4.51 -2.80
C LEU A 342 -9.75 3.85 -4.15
N ALA A 343 -10.77 3.67 -5.00
CA ALA A 343 -10.60 3.07 -6.32
C ALA A 343 -9.84 4.00 -7.29
N ARG A 344 -10.04 5.32 -7.18
CA ARG A 344 -9.35 6.34 -7.99
C ARG A 344 -7.87 6.44 -7.67
N ILE A 345 -7.51 6.49 -6.38
CA ILE A 345 -6.12 6.52 -5.92
C ILE A 345 -5.33 5.32 -6.47
N GLN A 346 -5.98 4.15 -6.55
CA GLN A 346 -5.40 2.92 -7.10
C GLN A 346 -5.19 2.91 -8.62
N GLY A 347 -6.24 3.19 -9.41
CA GLY A 347 -6.21 2.93 -10.84
C GLY A 347 -5.23 3.79 -11.63
N ARG A 348 -4.77 4.90 -11.02
CA ARG A 348 -4.00 5.96 -11.69
C ARG A 348 -2.80 6.48 -10.89
N GLY A 349 -2.38 5.79 -9.83
CA GLY A 349 -1.12 6.12 -9.13
C GLY A 349 0.08 6.11 -10.08
N ALA A 350 1.06 6.98 -9.81
CA ALA A 350 2.09 7.29 -10.79
C ALA A 350 3.03 6.11 -11.12
N ASP A 351 3.20 5.17 -10.19
CA ASP A 351 3.89 3.89 -10.41
C ASP A 351 2.92 2.68 -10.51
N LEU A 352 1.62 2.89 -10.25
CA LEU A 352 0.59 1.83 -10.18
C LEU A 352 0.13 1.32 -11.55
N ARG A 353 0.42 2.04 -12.65
CA ARG A 353 0.12 1.57 -14.02
C ARG A 353 0.77 0.22 -14.32
N HIS A 354 1.90 -0.03 -13.67
CA HIS A 354 2.65 -1.26 -13.81
C HIS A 354 2.13 -2.34 -12.85
N LEU A 355 1.57 -1.99 -11.70
CA LEU A 355 1.01 -2.99 -10.78
C LEU A 355 -0.39 -3.51 -11.19
N ARG A 356 -0.91 -3.08 -12.35
CA ARG A 356 -2.18 -3.56 -12.90
C ARG A 356 -2.11 -5.05 -13.15
N LEU A 357 -3.03 -5.79 -12.53
CA LEU A 357 -3.27 -7.18 -12.91
C LEU A 357 -3.96 -7.22 -14.29
N PRO A 358 -3.64 -8.22 -15.13
CA PRO A 358 -4.33 -8.43 -16.41
C PRO A 358 -5.85 -8.62 -16.18
N PRO A 359 -6.71 -8.31 -17.18
CA PRO A 359 -8.17 -8.48 -17.11
C PRO A 359 -8.63 -9.88 -16.67
N THR A 360 -7.82 -10.91 -16.88
CA THR A 360 -8.07 -12.30 -16.44
C THR A 360 -8.01 -12.47 -14.91
N ALA A 361 -7.26 -11.64 -14.18
CA ALA A 361 -7.37 -11.58 -12.72
C ALA A 361 -8.67 -10.94 -12.24
N TRP A 362 -9.57 -10.56 -13.15
CA TRP A 362 -10.92 -10.07 -12.84
C TRP A 362 -11.98 -11.05 -13.30
N SER A 363 -11.62 -12.06 -14.11
CA SER A 363 -12.58 -13.10 -14.49
C SER A 363 -12.97 -13.91 -13.26
N TRP A 364 -12.09 -14.16 -12.29
CA TRP A 364 -12.50 -14.83 -11.03
C TRP A 364 -13.43 -13.97 -10.15
N LEU A 365 -13.39 -12.63 -10.28
CA LEU A 365 -14.34 -11.73 -9.62
C LEU A 365 -15.75 -11.79 -10.24
N MET A 366 -15.86 -12.32 -11.47
CA MET A 366 -17.10 -12.34 -12.27
C MET A 366 -17.58 -13.77 -12.61
N ALA A 367 -16.70 -14.77 -12.59
CA ALA A 367 -16.94 -16.12 -13.09
C ALA A 367 -17.68 -17.03 -12.10
N GLU A 368 -17.78 -16.64 -10.83
CA GLU A 368 -18.48 -17.40 -9.80
C GLU A 368 -19.61 -16.58 -9.14
N GLN A 369 -20.27 -15.70 -9.90
CA GLN A 369 -21.56 -15.18 -9.49
C GLN A 369 -22.66 -16.14 -9.98
N PRO A 370 -23.26 -16.97 -9.12
CA PRO A 370 -24.50 -17.63 -9.49
C PRO A 370 -25.59 -16.55 -9.54
N GLY A 371 -25.97 -16.11 -10.75
CA GLY A 371 -27.24 -15.40 -10.94
C GLY A 371 -27.24 -14.02 -11.61
N TRP A 372 -26.33 -13.71 -12.55
CA TRP A 372 -26.61 -12.68 -13.56
C TRP A 372 -26.80 -13.34 -14.94
N ARG A 373 -28.03 -13.82 -15.18
CA ARG A 373 -28.61 -13.85 -16.52
C ARG A 373 -29.79 -12.90 -16.54
#